data_AF-A0A4Q2Z8A9-F1
#
_entry.id   AF-A0A4Q2Z8A9-F1
#
_cell.length_a   1.000
_cell.length_b   1.000
_cell.length_c   1.000
_cell.angle_alpha   90.00
_cell.angle_beta   90.00
_cell.angle_gamma   90.00
#
_symmetry.space_group_name_H-M   'P 1'
#
loop_
_entity.id
_entity.type
_entity.pdbx_description
1 polymer ?
#
loop_
_entity_poly.entity_id
_entity_poly.type
_entity_poly.pdbx_seq_one_letter_code
_entity_poly.pdbx_strand_id
1 'polypeptide(L)'
;AILVVDGDFLQRRVAVYDKDREGHYNLISALHKSIRGSDPQAALYYLARMLTAGEEPLFVLRRLIRAAVEDIGLADPNALVQCIAAKDSYDFLGSPEGELGIAQACLYLATAPKSNAAYAAQKAAWRSAKETGSLMPPQNILNAPTKLMKQIGYGKGYTYDHDAENGFSGDNYWPDELPPQTFYTPTDRGSEKRIAERMAWWEEMREKSRGE
;
A
#
# COMPACT_ATOMS: atom_id res chain seq x y z
N ALA A 1 -56.58 20.34 -8.13
CA ALA A 1 -56.67 20.62 -9.57
C ALA A 1 -55.64 19.74 -10.26
N ILE A 2 -56.12 18.85 -11.14
CA ILE A 2 -55.33 18.14 -12.14
C ILE A 2 -54.84 19.15 -13.18
N LEU A 3 -53.72 18.85 -13.85
CA LEU A 3 -53.24 19.26 -15.20
C LEU A 3 -51.69 19.44 -15.11
N VAL A 4 -50.80 18.89 -15.94
CA VAL A 4 -50.80 17.95 -17.07
C VAL A 4 -49.36 17.39 -17.10
N VAL A 5 -49.25 16.10 -17.41
CA VAL A 5 -47.98 15.45 -17.79
C VAL A 5 -47.80 15.68 -19.28
N ASP A 6 -46.81 16.50 -19.66
CA ASP A 6 -46.20 16.52 -20.99
C ASP A 6 -44.70 16.32 -20.73
N GLY A 7 -44.01 15.31 -21.25
CA GLY A 7 -44.13 14.78 -22.59
C GLY A 7 -42.83 15.02 -23.35
N ASP A 8 -41.67 14.82 -22.71
CA ASP A 8 -40.40 14.64 -23.39
C ASP A 8 -39.34 14.05 -22.42
N PHE A 9 -39.54 12.78 -22.06
CA PHE A 9 -38.42 11.96 -21.60
C PHE A 9 -37.57 11.65 -22.83
N LEU A 10 -36.77 12.63 -23.25
CA LEU A 10 -35.57 12.37 -24.04
C LEU A 10 -34.81 11.28 -23.27
N GLN A 11 -34.84 10.06 -23.82
CA GLN A 11 -33.85 9.04 -23.56
C GLN A 11 -32.49 9.69 -23.81
N ARG A 12 -31.96 10.36 -22.79
CA ARG A 12 -30.52 10.49 -22.62
C ARG A 12 -30.08 9.04 -22.73
N ARG A 13 -29.35 8.71 -23.80
CA ARG A 13 -28.62 7.46 -23.90
C ARG A 13 -27.84 7.38 -22.60
N VAL A 14 -28.40 6.71 -21.59
CA VAL A 14 -27.68 6.18 -20.46
C VAL A 14 -26.63 5.37 -21.19
N ALA A 15 -25.40 5.92 -21.24
CA ALA A 15 -24.29 5.31 -21.94
C ALA A 15 -24.37 3.86 -21.50
N VAL A 16 -24.67 2.98 -22.46
CA VAL A 16 -25.05 1.60 -22.21
C VAL A 16 -23.90 1.03 -21.40
N TYR A 17 -24.08 1.06 -20.08
CA TYR A 17 -23.32 0.27 -19.18
C TYR A 17 -23.93 -1.08 -19.41
N ASP A 18 -23.38 -1.73 -20.43
CA ASP A 18 -23.50 -3.14 -20.52
C ASP A 18 -22.97 -3.62 -19.17
N LYS A 19 -23.88 -4.08 -18.32
CA LYS A 19 -23.55 -4.93 -17.18
C LYS A 19 -22.89 -6.23 -17.64
N ASP A 20 -22.49 -6.32 -18.90
CA ASP A 20 -21.52 -7.27 -19.39
C ASP A 20 -20.18 -7.02 -18.69
N ARG A 21 -19.63 -8.11 -18.15
CA ARG A 21 -18.48 -8.08 -17.22
C ARG A 21 -17.27 -7.34 -17.80
N GLU A 22 -17.16 -7.31 -19.12
CA GLU A 22 -16.06 -6.68 -19.85
C GLU A 22 -16.00 -5.15 -19.67
N GLY A 23 -17.14 -4.44 -19.73
CA GLY A 23 -17.19 -2.99 -19.58
C GLY A 23 -16.74 -2.53 -18.18
N HIS A 24 -17.19 -3.24 -17.16
CA HIS A 24 -16.78 -3.05 -15.76
C HIS A 24 -15.26 -3.20 -15.59
N TYR A 25 -14.67 -4.31 -16.06
CA TYR A 25 -13.24 -4.57 -15.90
C TYR A 25 -12.37 -3.56 -16.67
N ASN A 26 -12.82 -3.12 -17.84
CA ASN A 26 -12.09 -2.15 -18.64
C ASN A 26 -12.04 -0.78 -17.96
N LEU A 27 -13.16 -0.31 -17.37
CA LEU A 27 -13.20 0.99 -16.70
C LEU A 27 -12.39 1.02 -15.41
N ILE A 28 -12.47 -0.02 -14.57
CA ILE A 28 -11.66 -0.05 -13.35
C ILE A 28 -10.17 -0.18 -13.65
N SER A 29 -9.82 -0.90 -14.72
CA SER A 29 -8.46 -1.01 -15.22
C SER A 29 -7.93 0.34 -15.71
N ALA A 30 -8.76 1.10 -16.42
CA ALA A 30 -8.42 2.44 -16.89
C ALA A 30 -8.25 3.43 -15.74
N LEU A 31 -9.19 3.47 -14.78
CA LEU A 31 -9.09 4.28 -13.57
C LEU A 31 -7.77 4.03 -12.82
N HIS A 32 -7.45 2.76 -12.55
CA HIS A 32 -6.25 2.39 -11.82
C HIS A 32 -4.96 2.78 -12.59
N LYS A 33 -4.94 2.61 -13.92
CA LYS A 33 -3.80 3.03 -14.74
C LYS A 33 -3.66 4.55 -14.81
N SER A 34 -4.76 5.30 -14.86
CA SER A 34 -4.72 6.78 -14.84
C SER A 34 -4.20 7.31 -13.51
N ILE A 35 -4.62 6.73 -12.38
CA ILE A 35 -4.06 7.04 -11.06
C ILE A 35 -2.55 6.77 -11.05
N ARG A 36 -2.12 5.57 -11.47
CA ARG A 36 -0.70 5.20 -11.54
C ARG A 36 0.11 6.10 -12.47
N GLY A 37 -0.49 6.51 -13.59
CA GLY A 37 0.10 7.42 -14.56
C GLY A 37 0.09 8.89 -14.14
N SER A 38 -0.39 9.21 -12.95
CA SER A 38 -0.51 10.56 -12.42
C SER A 38 -1.33 11.51 -13.31
N ASP A 39 -2.40 11.00 -13.92
CA ASP A 39 -3.36 11.79 -14.68
C ASP A 39 -4.66 11.97 -13.88
N PRO A 40 -4.80 13.05 -13.10
CA PRO A 40 -6.00 13.30 -12.29
C PRO A 40 -7.24 13.56 -13.15
N GLN A 41 -7.08 14.08 -14.37
CA GLN A 41 -8.22 14.37 -15.25
C GLN A 41 -8.82 13.08 -15.79
N ALA A 42 -7.98 12.18 -16.32
CA ALA A 42 -8.43 10.88 -16.79
C ALA A 42 -8.94 10.00 -15.65
N ALA A 43 -8.27 10.03 -14.48
CA ALA A 43 -8.71 9.29 -13.30
C ALA A 43 -10.12 9.74 -12.86
N LEU A 44 -10.37 11.06 -12.76
CA LEU A 44 -11.68 11.58 -12.41
C LEU A 44 -12.74 11.24 -13.46
N TYR A 45 -12.39 11.28 -14.75
CA TYR A 45 -13.29 10.87 -15.84
C TYR A 45 -13.71 9.40 -15.74
N TYR A 46 -12.76 8.48 -15.55
CA TYR A 46 -13.09 7.06 -15.41
C TYR A 46 -13.87 6.78 -14.12
N LEU A 47 -13.54 7.46 -13.02
CA LEU A 47 -14.32 7.40 -11.78
C LEU A 47 -15.78 7.83 -12.02
N ALA A 48 -15.98 9.00 -12.62
CA ALA A 48 -17.31 9.53 -12.92
C ALA A 48 -18.09 8.58 -13.83
N ARG A 49 -17.43 8.02 -14.86
CA ARG A 49 -18.04 7.01 -15.73
C ARG A 49 -18.50 5.76 -14.99
N MET A 50 -17.78 5.31 -13.97
CA MET A 50 -18.18 4.16 -13.17
C MET A 50 -19.36 4.51 -12.26
N LEU A 51 -19.27 5.59 -11.49
CA LEU A 51 -20.31 5.98 -10.52
C LEU A 51 -21.63 6.34 -11.21
N THR A 52 -21.59 7.13 -12.29
CA THR A 52 -22.80 7.49 -13.06
C THR A 52 -23.44 6.32 -13.79
N ALA A 53 -22.68 5.24 -14.01
CA ALA A 53 -23.18 4.00 -14.57
C ALA A 53 -23.73 3.01 -13.52
N GLY A 54 -23.73 3.40 -12.24
CA GLY A 54 -24.25 2.59 -11.15
C GLY A 54 -23.27 1.55 -10.62
N GLU A 55 -21.96 1.77 -10.78
CA GLU A 55 -20.95 0.97 -10.08
C GLU A 55 -21.11 1.09 -8.56
N GLU A 56 -20.89 -0.01 -7.85
CA GLU A 56 -20.96 -0.05 -6.39
C GLU A 56 -19.82 0.81 -5.79
N PRO A 57 -20.09 1.86 -5.00
CA PRO A 57 -19.04 2.78 -4.56
C PRO A 57 -17.97 2.15 -3.66
N LEU A 58 -18.31 1.15 -2.83
CA LEU A 58 -17.31 0.40 -2.06
C LEU A 58 -16.41 -0.45 -2.96
N PHE A 59 -16.87 -0.87 -4.14
CA PHE A 59 -16.01 -1.53 -5.14
C PHE A 59 -14.92 -0.58 -5.61
N VAL A 60 -15.29 0.66 -5.94
CA VAL A 60 -14.33 1.69 -6.32
C VAL A 60 -13.36 1.98 -5.18
N LEU A 61 -13.86 2.17 -3.95
CA LEU A 61 -13.02 2.42 -2.77
C LEU A 61 -12.02 1.29 -2.50
N ARG A 62 -12.44 0.01 -2.62
CA ARG A 62 -11.52 -1.15 -2.53
C ARG A 62 -10.36 -1.03 -3.53
N ARG A 63 -10.64 -0.51 -4.73
CA ARG A 63 -9.65 -0.36 -5.80
C ARG A 63 -8.76 0.88 -5.62
N LEU A 64 -9.28 1.95 -5.02
CA LEU A 64 -8.49 3.11 -4.60
C LEU A 64 -7.54 2.73 -3.44
N ILE A 65 -8.03 2.00 -2.43
CA ILE A 65 -7.19 1.47 -1.33
C ILE A 65 -6.05 0.60 -1.90
N ARG A 66 -6.36 -0.27 -2.87
CA ARG A 66 -5.33 -1.05 -3.55
C ARG A 66 -4.29 -0.17 -4.24
N ALA A 67 -4.71 0.83 -5.01
CA ALA A 67 -3.78 1.76 -5.66
C ALA A 67 -2.91 2.52 -4.64
N ALA A 68 -3.48 2.90 -3.48
CA ALA A 68 -2.76 3.55 -2.40
C ALA A 68 -1.56 2.71 -1.90
N VAL A 69 -1.74 1.39 -1.75
CA VAL A 69 -0.66 0.51 -1.24
C VAL A 69 0.23 -0.09 -2.34
N GLU A 70 -0.27 -0.21 -3.58
CA GLU A 70 0.45 -0.79 -4.72
C GLU A 70 1.30 0.24 -5.47
N ASP A 71 0.76 1.46 -5.69
CA ASP A 71 1.33 2.43 -6.62
C ASP A 71 1.79 3.74 -5.96
N ILE A 72 1.28 4.07 -4.76
CA ILE A 72 1.73 5.23 -3.96
C ILE A 72 2.70 4.74 -2.87
N GLY A 73 2.28 3.74 -2.09
CA GLY A 73 3.12 3.07 -1.11
C GLY A 73 3.70 4.01 -0.07
N LEU A 74 4.98 3.81 0.27
CA LEU A 74 5.68 4.64 1.26
C LEU A 74 6.17 5.97 0.70
N ALA A 75 6.00 6.24 -0.61
CA ALA A 75 6.31 7.58 -1.13
C ALA A 75 5.35 8.62 -0.55
N ASP A 76 4.12 8.23 -0.23
CA ASP A 76 3.21 9.00 0.60
C ASP A 76 2.34 8.08 1.49
N PRO A 77 2.77 7.85 2.75
CA PRO A 77 2.06 6.98 3.69
C PRO A 77 0.62 7.43 4.02
N ASN A 78 0.27 8.70 3.78
CA ASN A 78 -1.08 9.19 4.03
C ASN A 78 -2.10 8.71 2.98
N ALA A 79 -1.66 8.19 1.84
CA ALA A 79 -2.56 7.73 0.78
C ALA A 79 -3.54 6.64 1.25
N LEU A 80 -3.07 5.66 2.02
CA LEU A 80 -3.95 4.64 2.60
C LEU A 80 -4.93 5.27 3.60
N VAL A 81 -4.45 6.17 4.45
CA VAL A 81 -5.27 6.85 5.47
C VAL A 81 -6.39 7.66 4.81
N GLN A 82 -6.08 8.41 3.75
CA GLN A 82 -7.07 9.18 2.99
C GLN A 82 -8.13 8.29 2.34
N CYS A 83 -7.73 7.14 1.78
CA CYS A 83 -8.69 6.19 1.21
C CYS A 83 -9.60 5.54 2.26
N ILE A 84 -9.08 5.22 3.45
CA ILE A 84 -9.88 4.71 4.56
C ILE A 84 -10.86 5.79 5.05
N ALA A 85 -10.40 7.03 5.23
CA ALA A 85 -11.26 8.15 5.60
C ALA A 85 -12.36 8.41 4.55
N ALA A 86 -12.05 8.28 3.26
CA ALA A 86 -13.05 8.39 2.19
C ALA A 86 -14.09 7.25 2.26
N LYS A 87 -13.66 6.03 2.56
CA LYS A 87 -14.59 4.91 2.81
C LYS A 87 -15.47 5.21 4.00
N ASP A 88 -14.91 5.62 5.13
CA ASP A 88 -15.69 5.86 6.36
C ASP A 88 -16.65 7.04 6.19
N SER A 89 -16.24 8.06 5.43
CA SER A 89 -17.10 9.18 5.04
C SER A 89 -18.26 8.72 4.16
N TYR A 90 -18.01 7.81 3.21
CA TYR A 90 -19.06 7.24 2.37
C TYR A 90 -20.04 6.38 3.20
N ASP A 91 -19.55 5.54 4.10
CA ASP A 91 -20.42 4.74 4.98
C ASP A 91 -21.28 5.62 5.90
N PHE A 92 -20.77 6.77 6.33
CA PHE A 92 -21.49 7.70 7.20
C PHE A 92 -22.52 8.53 6.44
N LEU A 93 -22.18 9.06 5.26
CA LEU A 93 -23.02 9.97 4.49
C LEU A 93 -23.99 9.25 3.55
N GLY A 94 -23.57 8.11 2.97
CA GLY A 94 -24.28 7.45 1.87
C GLY A 94 -24.28 8.28 0.58
N SER A 95 -25.01 7.79 -0.43
CA SER A 95 -25.17 8.51 -1.70
C SER A 95 -26.27 9.58 -1.62
N PRO A 96 -26.12 10.73 -2.31
CA PRO A 96 -25.01 11.12 -3.21
C PRO A 96 -23.83 11.89 -2.55
N GLU A 97 -23.88 12.17 -1.26
CA GLU A 97 -22.90 13.03 -0.59
C GLU A 97 -21.54 12.33 -0.38
N GLY A 98 -21.55 11.02 -0.13
CA GLY A 98 -20.37 10.20 0.12
C GLY A 98 -19.42 10.09 -1.08
N GLU A 99 -19.95 10.20 -2.31
CA GLU A 99 -19.17 10.16 -3.55
C GLU A 99 -18.13 11.29 -3.62
N LEU A 100 -18.37 12.41 -2.93
CA LEU A 100 -17.40 13.50 -2.83
C LEU A 100 -16.10 13.04 -2.13
N GLY A 101 -16.21 12.19 -1.11
CA GLY A 101 -15.06 11.58 -0.44
C GLY A 101 -14.28 10.65 -1.38
N ILE A 102 -14.97 9.89 -2.22
CA ILE A 102 -14.36 9.00 -3.21
C ILE A 102 -13.61 9.81 -4.28
N ALA A 103 -14.21 10.90 -4.76
CA ALA A 103 -13.58 11.81 -5.71
C ALA A 103 -12.31 12.47 -5.11
N GLN A 104 -12.39 12.91 -3.85
CA GLN A 104 -11.24 13.46 -3.13
C GLN A 104 -10.09 12.44 -3.03
N ALA A 105 -10.37 11.20 -2.63
CA ALA A 105 -9.36 10.15 -2.56
C ALA A 105 -8.74 9.84 -3.93
N CYS A 106 -9.54 9.76 -4.98
CA CYS A 106 -9.05 9.53 -6.34
C CYS A 106 -8.04 10.61 -6.78
N LEU A 107 -8.38 11.89 -6.57
CA LEU A 107 -7.50 13.02 -6.89
C LEU A 107 -6.24 13.03 -6.05
N TYR A 108 -6.35 12.71 -4.75
CA TYR A 108 -5.20 12.54 -3.87
C TYR A 108 -4.22 11.51 -4.42
N LEU A 109 -4.70 10.30 -4.74
CA LEU A 109 -3.86 9.24 -5.27
C LEU A 109 -3.25 9.59 -6.62
N ALA A 110 -4.02 10.21 -7.53
CA ALA A 110 -3.54 10.59 -8.84
C ALA A 110 -2.40 11.63 -8.75
N THR A 111 -2.44 12.53 -7.78
CA THR A 111 -1.43 13.59 -7.60
C THR A 111 -0.31 13.24 -6.62
N ALA A 112 -0.45 12.16 -5.84
CA ALA A 112 0.56 11.71 -4.90
C ALA A 112 1.87 11.23 -5.58
N PRO A 113 3.03 11.34 -4.90
CA PRO A 113 4.27 10.70 -5.36
C PRO A 113 4.06 9.18 -5.44
N LYS A 114 4.58 8.56 -6.50
CA LYS A 114 4.37 7.13 -6.77
C LYS A 114 5.52 6.29 -6.22
N SER A 115 5.23 5.11 -5.70
CA SER A 115 6.22 4.06 -5.44
C SER A 115 5.54 2.71 -5.31
N ASN A 116 6.07 1.73 -6.04
CA ASN A 116 5.73 0.32 -5.88
C ASN A 116 6.82 -0.46 -5.13
N ALA A 117 7.77 0.22 -4.47
CA ALA A 117 8.92 -0.42 -3.83
C ALA A 117 8.51 -1.41 -2.74
N ALA A 118 7.55 -1.04 -1.88
CA ALA A 118 7.01 -1.93 -0.86
C ALA A 118 6.29 -3.16 -1.47
N TYR A 119 5.51 -2.95 -2.54
CA TYR A 119 4.83 -4.04 -3.25
C TYR A 119 5.82 -5.02 -3.89
N ALA A 120 6.86 -4.51 -4.55
CA ALA A 120 7.94 -5.33 -5.11
C ALA A 120 8.71 -6.08 -4.01
N ALA A 121 9.02 -5.41 -2.90
CA ALA A 121 9.70 -5.99 -1.74
C ALA A 121 8.91 -7.16 -1.13
N GLN A 122 7.61 -6.98 -0.93
CA GLN A 122 6.73 -8.04 -0.44
C GLN A 122 6.77 -9.27 -1.35
N LYS A 123 6.66 -9.06 -2.67
CA LYS A 123 6.71 -10.15 -3.65
C LYS A 123 8.04 -10.91 -3.58
N ALA A 124 9.16 -10.20 -3.47
CA ALA A 124 10.49 -10.79 -3.38
C ALA A 124 10.68 -11.57 -2.05
N ALA A 125 10.32 -10.96 -0.92
CA ALA A 125 10.42 -11.58 0.40
C ALA A 125 9.57 -12.84 0.51
N TRP A 126 8.32 -12.80 0.02
CA TRP A 126 7.42 -13.97 0.03
C TRP A 126 7.91 -15.10 -0.87
N ARG A 127 8.56 -14.77 -1.98
CA ARG A 127 9.20 -15.79 -2.82
C ARG A 127 10.35 -16.45 -2.07
N SER A 128 11.25 -15.64 -1.49
CA SER A 128 12.39 -16.16 -0.71
C SER A 128 11.90 -17.06 0.43
N ALA A 129 10.90 -16.63 1.20
CA ALA A 129 10.34 -17.41 2.31
C ALA A 129 9.71 -18.75 1.86
N LYS A 130 9.15 -18.84 0.64
CA LYS A 130 8.67 -20.12 0.10
C LYS A 130 9.80 -21.07 -0.25
N GLU A 131 10.95 -20.53 -0.63
CA GLU A 131 12.15 -21.29 -1.02
C GLU A 131 12.99 -21.67 0.22
N THR A 132 12.95 -20.87 1.30
CA THR A 132 13.83 -21.00 2.49
C THR A 132 13.10 -21.18 3.83
N GLY A 133 11.78 -21.42 3.81
CA GLY A 133 10.93 -21.36 5.01
C GLY A 133 11.23 -22.36 6.14
N SER A 134 12.13 -23.32 5.92
CA SER A 134 12.61 -24.25 6.95
C SER A 134 13.81 -23.74 7.75
N LEU A 135 14.44 -22.64 7.32
CA LEU A 135 15.59 -22.06 8.02
C LEU A 135 15.14 -21.45 9.35
N MET A 136 15.94 -21.68 10.39
CA MET A 136 15.68 -21.13 11.72
C MET A 136 16.24 -19.71 11.82
N PRO A 137 15.57 -18.78 12.54
CA PRO A 137 16.19 -17.51 12.91
C PRO A 137 17.46 -17.75 13.74
N PRO A 138 18.41 -16.79 13.76
CA PRO A 138 19.64 -16.93 14.53
C PRO A 138 19.32 -17.00 16.03
N GLN A 139 20.13 -17.77 16.78
CA GLN A 139 19.82 -18.13 18.17
C GLN A 139 19.70 -16.93 19.11
N ASN A 140 20.44 -15.85 18.83
CA ASN A 140 20.43 -14.63 19.63
C ASN A 140 19.04 -13.97 19.67
N ILE A 141 18.21 -14.10 18.63
CA ILE A 141 16.87 -13.48 18.60
C ILE A 141 15.72 -14.47 18.87
N LEU A 142 16.03 -15.72 19.20
CA LEU A 142 15.03 -16.70 19.61
C LEU A 142 14.53 -16.42 21.03
N ASN A 143 13.23 -16.62 21.24
CA ASN A 143 12.65 -16.55 22.58
C ASN A 143 13.16 -17.72 23.44
N ALA A 144 13.51 -17.44 24.70
CA ALA A 144 14.07 -18.41 25.64
C ALA A 144 13.25 -18.51 26.96
N PRO A 145 11.99 -18.94 26.93
CA PRO A 145 11.12 -18.96 28.10
C PRO A 145 11.48 -20.06 29.12
N THR A 146 12.08 -21.16 28.68
CA THR A 146 12.44 -22.29 29.55
C THR A 146 13.91 -22.28 29.97
N LYS A 147 14.23 -22.95 31.08
CA LYS A 147 15.64 -23.12 31.52
C LYS A 147 16.48 -23.85 30.48
N LEU A 148 15.92 -24.88 29.84
CA LEU A 148 16.61 -25.64 28.79
C LEU A 148 16.96 -24.75 27.60
N MET A 149 16.02 -23.92 27.13
CA MET A 149 16.25 -22.99 26.01
C MET A 149 17.39 -22.00 26.30
N LYS A 150 17.44 -21.44 27.52
CA LYS A 150 18.56 -20.57 27.93
C LYS A 150 19.89 -21.32 27.98
N GLN A 151 19.88 -22.56 28.48
CA GLN A 151 21.07 -23.40 28.57
C GLN A 151 21.65 -23.74 27.18
N ILE A 152 20.80 -23.97 26.19
CA ILE A 152 21.22 -24.22 24.80
C ILE A 152 21.52 -22.94 24.00
N GLY A 153 21.50 -21.76 24.66
CA GLY A 153 21.96 -20.50 24.08
C GLY A 153 20.90 -19.62 23.43
N TYR A 154 19.61 -19.93 23.53
CA TYR A 154 18.57 -19.08 22.97
C TYR A 154 18.55 -17.73 23.68
N GLY A 155 18.45 -16.64 22.91
CA GLY A 155 18.48 -15.27 23.41
C GLY A 155 19.87 -14.79 23.85
N LYS A 156 20.91 -15.65 23.80
CA LYS A 156 22.25 -15.27 24.23
C LYS A 156 22.88 -14.36 23.18
N GLY A 157 23.43 -13.22 23.61
CA GLY A 157 24.07 -12.25 22.73
C GLY A 157 23.09 -11.32 22.01
N TYR A 158 21.81 -11.30 22.39
CA TYR A 158 20.88 -10.27 21.95
C TYR A 158 21.25 -8.92 22.55
N THR A 159 21.36 -7.90 21.70
CA THR A 159 21.53 -6.51 22.12
C THR A 159 20.18 -5.79 22.07
N TYR A 160 19.74 -5.23 23.19
CA TYR A 160 18.52 -4.43 23.20
C TYR A 160 18.77 -3.06 22.57
N ASP A 161 18.22 -2.83 21.37
CA ASP A 161 18.53 -1.64 20.55
C ASP A 161 18.36 -0.32 21.29
N HIS A 162 17.35 -0.18 22.17
CA HIS A 162 17.12 1.06 22.93
C HIS A 162 18.24 1.41 23.91
N ASP A 163 19.02 0.41 24.37
CA ASP A 163 20.17 0.61 25.26
C ASP A 163 21.49 0.76 24.46
N ALA A 164 21.47 0.46 23.16
CA ALA A 164 22.63 0.60 22.29
C ALA A 164 22.87 2.07 21.91
N GLU A 165 24.12 2.38 21.54
CA GLU A 165 24.46 3.72 21.05
C GLU A 165 23.60 4.09 19.84
N ASN A 166 23.05 5.31 19.84
CA ASN A 166 22.11 5.80 18.83
C ASN A 166 20.80 5.00 18.69
N GLY A 167 20.50 4.08 19.62
CA GLY A 167 19.28 3.27 19.57
C GLY A 167 19.33 2.16 18.51
N PHE A 168 20.52 1.69 18.13
CA PHE A 168 20.72 0.70 17.07
C PHE A 168 21.87 -0.26 17.40
N SER A 169 21.56 -1.54 17.54
CA SER A 169 22.54 -2.58 17.89
C SER A 169 23.43 -3.02 16.73
N GLY A 170 22.90 -2.99 15.51
CA GLY A 170 23.55 -3.60 14.35
C GLY A 170 23.55 -5.14 14.36
N ASP A 171 22.78 -5.78 15.27
CA ASP A 171 22.68 -7.24 15.37
C ASP A 171 22.29 -7.88 14.02
N ASN A 172 22.76 -9.10 13.77
CA ASN A 172 22.33 -9.88 12.62
C ASN A 172 20.97 -10.54 12.90
N TYR A 173 20.01 -10.34 12.00
CA TYR A 173 18.67 -10.91 12.07
C TYR A 173 18.43 -12.01 11.02
N TRP A 174 19.41 -12.31 10.17
CA TRP A 174 19.29 -13.34 9.13
C TRP A 174 19.65 -14.72 9.67
N PRO A 175 18.97 -15.79 9.20
CA PRO A 175 19.42 -17.17 9.42
C PRO A 175 20.88 -17.34 9.00
N ASP A 176 21.64 -18.17 9.72
CA ASP A 176 23.06 -18.40 9.44
C ASP A 176 23.28 -18.98 8.04
N GLU A 177 22.33 -19.80 7.55
CA GLU A 177 22.37 -20.43 6.24
C GLU A 177 21.82 -19.55 5.10
N LEU A 178 21.34 -18.33 5.41
CA LEU A 178 20.82 -17.40 4.42
C LEU A 178 21.64 -16.10 4.42
N PRO A 179 22.44 -15.86 3.37
CA PRO A 179 23.09 -14.57 3.19
C PRO A 179 22.06 -13.43 3.21
N PRO A 180 22.36 -12.27 3.83
CA PRO A 180 21.46 -11.13 3.85
C PRO A 180 20.91 -10.78 2.46
N GLN A 181 19.60 -10.55 2.39
CA GLN A 181 18.90 -10.21 1.15
C GLN A 181 18.39 -8.77 1.16
N THR A 182 18.48 -8.08 0.02
CA THR A 182 17.88 -6.76 -0.15
C THR A 182 16.51 -6.91 -0.82
N PHE A 183 15.44 -6.87 -0.03
CA PHE A 183 14.07 -6.89 -0.57
C PHE A 183 13.51 -5.50 -0.84
N TYR A 184 13.76 -4.56 0.07
CA TYR A 184 13.18 -3.22 0.01
C TYR A 184 14.24 -2.20 -0.39
N THR A 185 14.03 -1.59 -1.55
CA THR A 185 14.85 -0.48 -2.07
C THR A 185 13.94 0.73 -2.23
N PRO A 186 13.93 1.68 -1.27
CA PRO A 186 13.10 2.87 -1.37
C PRO A 186 13.47 3.71 -2.60
N THR A 187 12.49 4.44 -3.13
CA THR A 187 12.72 5.40 -4.21
C THR A 187 13.16 6.76 -3.67
N ASP A 188 13.56 7.67 -4.54
CA ASP A 188 13.91 9.05 -4.19
C ASP A 188 12.70 9.99 -4.10
N ARG A 189 11.48 9.44 -4.19
CA ARG A 189 10.23 10.19 -4.28
C ARG A 189 9.55 10.30 -2.91
N GLY A 190 9.02 11.49 -2.63
CA GLY A 190 8.22 11.74 -1.44
C GLY A 190 8.94 11.36 -0.15
N SER A 191 8.24 10.65 0.74
CA SER A 191 8.75 10.24 2.04
C SER A 191 9.84 9.15 1.94
N GLU A 192 9.89 8.38 0.85
CA GLU A 192 10.89 7.31 0.71
C GLU A 192 12.32 7.83 0.63
N LYS A 193 12.54 9.07 0.16
CA LYS A 193 13.86 9.68 0.17
C LYS A 193 14.49 9.68 1.58
N ARG A 194 13.71 10.09 2.59
CA ARG A 194 14.17 10.08 3.99
C ARG A 194 14.31 8.67 4.55
N ILE A 195 13.52 7.73 4.06
CA ILE A 195 13.64 6.32 4.42
C ILE A 195 14.96 5.76 3.88
N ALA A 196 15.30 6.06 2.63
CA ALA A 196 16.57 5.67 2.01
C ALA A 196 17.77 6.24 2.78
N GLU A 197 17.74 7.53 3.12
CA GLU A 197 18.79 8.20 3.93
C GLU A 197 18.98 7.49 5.29
N ARG A 198 17.87 7.15 5.97
CA ARG A 198 17.93 6.44 7.26
C ARG A 198 18.46 5.02 7.13
N MET A 199 18.04 4.29 6.09
CA MET A 199 18.51 2.93 5.84
C MET A 199 20.01 2.90 5.49
N ALA A 200 20.48 3.87 4.70
CA ALA A 200 21.91 4.00 4.38
C ALA A 200 22.73 4.28 5.65
N TRP A 201 22.25 5.17 6.53
CA TRP A 201 22.91 5.44 7.81
C TRP A 201 22.99 4.18 8.69
N TRP A 202 21.92 3.38 8.79
CA TRP A 202 21.96 2.11 9.52
C TRP A 202 22.96 1.10 8.94
N GLU A 203 23.10 1.07 7.62
CA GLU A 203 24.06 0.17 6.97
C GLU A 203 25.50 0.60 7.25
N GLU A 204 25.80 1.90 7.16
CA GLU A 204 27.11 2.45 7.53
C GLU A 204 27.45 2.14 9.01
N MET A 205 26.46 2.20 9.90
CA MET A 205 26.66 1.82 11.31
C MET A 205 26.97 0.32 11.46
N ARG A 206 26.33 -0.56 10.67
CA ARG A 206 26.62 -2.00 10.66
C ARG A 206 28.01 -2.33 10.13
N GLU A 207 28.46 -1.65 9.08
CA GLU A 207 29.81 -1.83 8.52
C GLU A 207 30.86 -1.43 9.57
N LYS A 208 30.70 -0.25 10.17
CA LYS A 208 31.60 0.24 11.25
C LYS A 208 31.65 -0.71 12.44
N SER A 209 30.51 -1.28 12.87
CA SER A 209 30.49 -2.20 14.00
C SER A 209 31.17 -3.54 13.68
N ARG A 210 31.24 -3.92 12.40
CA ARG A 210 31.94 -5.14 11.93
C ARG A 210 33.44 -4.91 11.73
N GLY A 211 33.91 -3.66 11.77
CA GLY A 211 35.30 -3.30 11.50
C GLY A 211 35.67 -3.33 10.02
N GLU A 212 34.67 -3.22 9.15
CA GLU A 212 34.78 -3.04 7.68
C GLU A 212 34.78 -1.54 7.33
#